data_AF-A0AA35XM49-F1
#
_entry.id   AF-A0AA35XM49-F1
#
_cell.length_a   1.000
_cell.length_b   1.000
_cell.length_c   1.000
_cell.angle_alpha   90.00
_cell.angle_beta   90.00
_cell.angle_gamma   90.00
#
_symmetry.space_group_name_H-M   'P 1'
#
loop_
_entity.id
_entity.type
_entity.pdbx_description
1 polymer ?
#
loop_
_entity_poly.entity_id
_entity_poly.type
_entity_poly.pdbx_seq_one_letter_code
_entity_poly.pdbx_strand_id
1 'polypeptide(L)'
;MACLQAQIWRSAVVDSRRCLVKGVFGGEEGAGYEVLLWDGGVMWTEKLEEEGMVERMATLNPNVEAPSSLLLSHLSSLLYSSLPAFAETEAGNGKTLSISGSMSGGLPFSWQFHCTPAPHDVVETHLMGPLLSCLHELCCQRRDLLEVIRKKEREIQDYRDGGASLSRRNLETAPFQEKTFCTSSVASQRFEDCVQSPHKVLTNDYFQSLYQSVATATVILKDKVPAQHPGEESSTENEGRDVPPFSSSLPGKRPLPAKEDEEMGRREALERKLDEERIRGKKKKKRL
;
A
#
# COMPACT_ATOMS: atom_id res chain seq x y z
N MET A 1 14.11 -7.82 -6.05
CA MET A 1 13.39 -8.17 -4.82
C MET A 1 11.93 -8.49 -5.10
N ALA A 2 11.61 -9.77 -5.27
CA ALA A 2 10.23 -10.24 -5.17
C ALA A 2 10.00 -10.63 -3.70
N CYS A 3 9.27 -9.80 -2.95
CA CYS A 3 8.97 -10.01 -1.53
C CYS A 3 7.47 -10.23 -1.35
N LEU A 4 7.06 -11.27 -0.62
CA LEU A 4 5.65 -11.58 -0.34
C LEU A 4 4.95 -10.43 0.39
N GLN A 5 5.65 -9.72 1.28
CA GLN A 5 5.08 -8.59 2.03
C GLN A 5 4.59 -7.48 1.09
N ALA A 6 5.35 -7.21 0.03
CA ALA A 6 5.05 -6.18 -0.97
C ALA A 6 4.03 -6.62 -2.04
N GLN A 7 3.52 -7.85 -1.99
CA GLN A 7 2.46 -8.31 -2.89
C GLN A 7 1.08 -7.82 -2.43
N ILE A 8 0.24 -7.54 -3.42
CA ILE A 8 -1.15 -7.12 -3.25
C ILE A 8 -2.08 -8.28 -2.89
N TRP A 9 -3.16 -7.98 -2.18
CA TRP A 9 -4.21 -8.96 -1.89
C TRP A 9 -5.20 -9.05 -3.06
N ARG A 10 -5.66 -10.27 -3.33
CA ARG A 10 -6.66 -10.59 -4.36
C ARG A 10 -7.78 -11.43 -3.80
N SER A 11 -8.97 -11.29 -4.37
CA SER A 11 -10.11 -12.13 -4.00
C SER A 11 -9.95 -13.51 -4.61
N ALA A 12 -10.18 -14.53 -3.80
CA ALA A 12 -10.32 -15.92 -4.20
C ALA A 12 -11.65 -16.48 -3.70
N VAL A 13 -12.14 -17.55 -4.31
CA VAL A 13 -13.29 -18.31 -3.82
C VAL A 13 -12.81 -19.70 -3.45
N VAL A 14 -12.96 -20.08 -2.18
CA VAL A 14 -12.61 -21.39 -1.65
C VAL A 14 -13.91 -22.03 -1.13
N ASP A 15 -14.40 -23.09 -1.78
CA ASP A 15 -15.67 -23.76 -1.43
C ASP A 15 -16.84 -22.79 -1.15
N SER A 16 -17.11 -21.90 -2.10
CA SER A 16 -18.14 -20.84 -2.00
C SER A 16 -17.92 -19.76 -0.94
N ARG A 17 -16.80 -19.80 -0.20
CA ARG A 17 -16.38 -18.75 0.74
C ARG A 17 -15.40 -17.81 0.05
N ARG A 18 -15.53 -16.50 0.28
CA ARG A 18 -14.56 -15.51 -0.23
C ARG A 18 -13.36 -15.45 0.71
N CYS A 19 -12.19 -15.58 0.13
CA CYS A 19 -10.92 -15.46 0.82
C CYS A 19 -10.05 -14.40 0.14
N LEU A 20 -9.01 -13.95 0.83
CA LEU A 20 -7.96 -13.14 0.23
C LEU A 20 -6.71 -13.97 0.05
N VAL A 21 -6.05 -13.82 -1.09
CA VAL A 21 -4.81 -14.51 -1.40
C VAL A 21 -3.77 -13.55 -1.92
N LYS A 22 -2.50 -13.82 -1.60
CA LYS A 22 -1.35 -13.22 -2.26
C LYS A 22 -0.20 -14.21 -2.28
N GLY A 23 0.66 -14.10 -3.26
CA GLY A 23 1.77 -15.02 -3.45
C GLY A 23 2.93 -14.41 -4.21
N VAL A 24 4.12 -14.91 -3.92
CA VAL A 24 5.32 -14.62 -4.70
C VAL A 24 5.79 -15.93 -5.33
N PHE A 25 6.05 -15.90 -6.63
CA PHE A 25 6.46 -17.05 -7.43
C PHE A 25 7.80 -16.74 -8.07
N GLY A 26 8.83 -17.46 -7.66
CA GLY A 26 10.22 -17.14 -7.96
C GLY A 26 10.74 -15.96 -7.13
N GLY A 27 12.05 -15.93 -6.90
CA GLY A 27 12.71 -14.88 -6.14
C GLY A 27 14.22 -14.87 -6.34
N GLU A 28 14.91 -14.04 -5.56
CA GLU A 28 16.38 -13.98 -5.54
C GLU A 28 17.00 -15.25 -4.95
N GLU A 29 16.25 -15.98 -4.11
CA GLU A 29 16.69 -17.18 -3.40
C GLU A 29 16.46 -18.49 -4.18
N GLY A 30 15.78 -18.47 -5.34
CA GLY A 30 15.56 -19.66 -6.17
C GLY A 30 14.20 -19.71 -6.86
N ALA A 31 13.91 -20.85 -7.50
CA ALA A 31 12.65 -21.10 -8.22
C ALA A 31 11.59 -21.81 -7.34
N GLY A 32 11.37 -21.28 -6.13
CA GLY A 32 10.28 -21.67 -5.24
C GLY A 32 9.11 -20.68 -5.24
N TYR A 33 8.14 -20.88 -4.35
CA TYR A 33 7.07 -19.92 -4.09
C TYR A 33 6.74 -19.80 -2.60
N GLU A 34 6.06 -18.70 -2.27
CA GLU A 34 5.43 -18.49 -0.97
C GLU A 34 4.04 -17.91 -1.19
N VAL A 35 3.01 -18.49 -0.56
CA VAL A 35 1.61 -18.05 -0.68
C VAL A 35 1.00 -17.82 0.69
N LEU A 36 0.09 -16.86 0.75
CA LEU A 36 -0.66 -16.50 1.94
C LEU A 36 -2.15 -16.41 1.59
N LEU A 37 -2.97 -17.14 2.35
CA LEU A 37 -4.42 -17.10 2.27
C LEU A 37 -4.98 -16.56 3.59
N TRP A 38 -6.00 -15.72 3.52
CA TRP A 38 -6.81 -15.32 4.66
C TRP A 38 -8.29 -15.61 4.38
N ASP A 39 -8.89 -16.46 5.20
CA ASP A 39 -10.29 -16.90 5.06
C ASP A 39 -11.28 -16.02 5.86
N GLY A 40 -10.81 -14.89 6.38
CA GLY A 40 -11.58 -13.98 7.23
C GLY A 40 -11.43 -14.24 8.73
N GLY A 41 -10.82 -15.37 9.12
CA GLY A 41 -10.48 -15.67 10.51
C GLY A 41 -9.02 -16.04 10.67
N VAL A 42 -8.60 -17.11 10.00
CA VAL A 42 -7.25 -17.66 10.10
C VAL A 42 -6.45 -17.31 8.86
N MET A 43 -5.17 -17.03 9.07
CA MET A 43 -4.21 -16.86 7.99
C MET A 43 -3.46 -18.17 7.79
N TRP A 44 -3.34 -18.60 6.54
CA TRP A 44 -2.72 -19.85 6.13
C TRP A 44 -1.56 -19.55 5.21
N THR A 45 -0.44 -20.24 5.38
CA THR A 45 0.78 -20.04 4.60
C THR A 45 1.32 -21.34 4.07
N GLU A 46 1.96 -21.29 2.91
CA GLU A 46 2.82 -22.35 2.40
C GLU A 46 4.04 -21.70 1.75
N LYS A 47 5.23 -22.22 2.09
CA LYS A 47 6.48 -21.98 1.36
C LYS A 47 6.95 -23.31 0.78
N LEU A 48 7.27 -23.33 -0.51
CA LEU A 48 7.78 -24.51 -1.19
C LEU A 48 9.00 -24.13 -2.05
N GLU A 49 10.09 -24.87 -1.87
CA GLU A 49 11.33 -24.72 -2.65
C GLU A 49 11.21 -25.44 -4.01
N GLU A 50 12.19 -25.23 -4.89
CA GLU A 50 12.16 -25.74 -6.26
C GLU A 50 12.08 -27.28 -6.30
N GLU A 51 12.88 -27.97 -5.50
CA GLU A 51 12.93 -29.44 -5.48
C GLU A 51 11.57 -30.04 -5.12
N GLY A 52 10.95 -29.52 -4.05
CA GLY A 52 9.62 -29.95 -3.61
C GLY A 52 8.52 -29.57 -4.61
N MET A 53 8.68 -28.44 -5.31
CA MET A 53 7.76 -28.04 -6.38
C MET A 53 7.84 -29.03 -7.56
N VAL A 54 9.04 -29.40 -7.99
CA VAL A 54 9.26 -30.33 -9.11
C VAL A 54 8.72 -31.72 -8.78
N GLU A 55 8.97 -32.24 -7.58
CA GLU A 55 8.45 -33.52 -7.13
C GLU A 55 6.91 -33.54 -7.12
N ARG A 56 6.31 -32.48 -6.57
CA ARG A 56 4.85 -32.33 -6.55
C ARG A 56 4.29 -32.17 -7.97
N MET A 57 5.00 -31.47 -8.85
CA MET A 57 4.60 -31.32 -10.25
C MET A 57 4.58 -32.65 -10.98
N ALA A 58 5.63 -33.46 -10.82
CA ALA A 58 5.71 -34.79 -11.42
C ALA A 58 4.60 -35.73 -10.90
N THR A 59 4.21 -35.56 -9.64
CA THR A 59 3.14 -36.34 -9.01
C THR A 59 1.74 -35.93 -9.50
N LEU A 60 1.44 -34.63 -9.52
CA LEU A 60 0.12 -34.11 -9.86
C LEU A 60 -0.12 -34.03 -11.38
N ASN A 61 0.95 -33.82 -12.16
CA ASN A 61 0.89 -33.59 -13.60
C ASN A 61 1.95 -34.43 -14.33
N PRO A 62 1.85 -35.77 -14.34
CA PRO A 62 2.88 -36.65 -14.90
C PRO A 62 3.13 -36.48 -16.40
N ASN A 63 2.20 -35.84 -17.12
CA ASN A 63 2.31 -35.55 -18.56
C ASN A 63 2.86 -34.14 -18.84
N VAL A 64 3.22 -33.38 -17.80
CA VAL A 64 3.74 -32.01 -17.94
C VAL A 64 5.24 -32.02 -17.70
N GLU A 65 6.01 -31.76 -18.76
CA GLU A 65 7.44 -31.52 -18.70
C GLU A 65 7.72 -30.07 -19.11
N ALA A 66 8.08 -29.24 -18.14
CA ALA A 66 8.33 -27.81 -18.37
C ALA A 66 9.38 -27.27 -17.39
N PRO A 67 10.15 -26.24 -17.77
CA PRO A 67 11.07 -25.56 -16.86
C PRO A 67 10.34 -24.96 -15.64
N SER A 68 11.00 -24.98 -14.47
CA SER A 68 10.49 -24.41 -13.21
C SER A 68 9.97 -22.98 -13.36
N SER A 69 10.65 -22.16 -14.17
CA SER A 69 10.24 -20.78 -14.46
C SER A 69 8.89 -20.67 -15.18
N LEU A 70 8.61 -21.58 -16.13
CA LEU A 70 7.33 -21.63 -16.83
C LEU A 70 6.21 -22.10 -15.89
N LEU A 71 6.51 -23.10 -15.06
CA LEU A 71 5.58 -23.64 -14.06
C LEU A 71 5.19 -22.57 -13.03
N LEU A 72 6.16 -21.83 -12.49
CA LEU A 72 5.93 -20.72 -11.56
C LEU A 72 5.12 -19.60 -12.21
N SER A 73 5.43 -19.25 -13.45
CA SER A 73 4.67 -18.25 -14.20
C SER A 73 3.21 -18.70 -14.40
N HIS A 74 3.00 -19.99 -14.68
CA HIS A 74 1.66 -20.56 -14.81
C HIS A 74 0.90 -20.56 -13.48
N LEU A 75 1.54 -20.99 -12.38
CA LEU A 75 0.96 -20.96 -11.04
C LEU A 75 0.58 -19.53 -10.60
N SER A 76 1.45 -18.57 -10.87
CA SER A 76 1.17 -17.15 -10.65
C SER A 76 -0.05 -16.68 -11.44
N SER A 77 -0.12 -17.03 -12.72
CA SER A 77 -1.27 -16.73 -13.58
C SER A 77 -2.57 -17.34 -13.05
N LEU A 78 -2.52 -18.59 -12.57
CA LEU A 78 -3.68 -19.26 -11.98
C LEU A 78 -4.13 -18.57 -10.68
N LEU A 79 -3.21 -18.26 -9.77
CA LEU A 79 -3.48 -17.55 -8.52
C LEU A 79 -4.07 -16.15 -8.75
N TYR A 80 -3.66 -15.49 -9.83
CA TYR A 80 -4.03 -14.12 -10.16
C TYR A 80 -5.05 -13.99 -11.29
N SER A 81 -5.66 -15.10 -11.70
CA SER A 81 -6.82 -15.11 -12.60
C SER A 81 -8.00 -14.36 -11.96
N SER A 82 -8.98 -13.93 -12.76
CA SER A 82 -9.97 -12.92 -12.35
C SER A 82 -10.75 -13.26 -11.08
N LEU A 83 -10.90 -14.54 -10.73
CA LEU A 83 -11.34 -15.06 -9.42
C LEU A 83 -11.00 -16.57 -9.38
N PRO A 84 -9.87 -16.99 -8.79
CA PRO A 84 -9.56 -18.40 -8.77
C PRO A 84 -10.52 -19.13 -7.84
N ALA A 85 -11.06 -20.23 -8.35
CA ALA A 85 -11.85 -21.18 -7.58
C ALA A 85 -10.92 -22.24 -7.03
N PHE A 86 -10.90 -22.38 -5.72
CA PHE A 86 -10.17 -23.41 -5.01
C PHE A 86 -11.15 -24.40 -4.39
N ALA A 87 -10.75 -25.67 -4.39
CA ALA A 87 -11.36 -26.68 -3.54
C ALA A 87 -10.53 -26.83 -2.26
N GLU A 88 -11.16 -26.80 -1.08
CA GLU A 88 -10.50 -27.07 0.20
C GLU A 88 -10.61 -28.56 0.53
N THR A 89 -9.55 -29.12 1.09
CA THR A 89 -9.60 -30.42 1.75
C THR A 89 -8.82 -30.34 3.05
N GLU A 90 -9.39 -30.86 4.13
CA GLU A 90 -8.72 -30.88 5.43
C GLU A 90 -7.57 -31.89 5.41
N ALA A 91 -6.39 -31.45 5.85
CA ALA A 91 -5.20 -32.27 5.96
C ALA A 91 -4.66 -32.18 7.39
N GLY A 92 -5.33 -32.86 8.33
CA GLY A 92 -4.97 -32.83 9.75
C GLY A 92 -5.09 -31.42 10.35
N ASN A 93 -3.98 -30.81 10.74
CA ASN A 93 -3.92 -29.43 11.24
C ASN A 93 -3.73 -28.37 10.14
N GLY A 94 -3.64 -28.80 8.87
CA GLY A 94 -3.47 -27.94 7.70
C GLY A 94 -4.68 -27.96 6.77
N LYS A 95 -4.58 -27.15 5.70
CA LYS A 95 -5.55 -27.07 4.62
C LYS A 95 -4.85 -27.30 3.29
N THR A 96 -5.43 -28.16 2.46
CA THR A 96 -5.02 -28.30 1.07
C THR A 96 -5.94 -27.50 0.18
N LEU A 97 -5.40 -26.54 -0.56
CA LEU A 97 -6.12 -25.73 -1.55
C LEU A 97 -5.78 -26.22 -2.95
N SER A 98 -6.76 -26.78 -3.64
CA SER A 98 -6.58 -27.28 -5.00
C SER A 98 -7.03 -26.24 -6.02
N ILE A 99 -6.18 -25.92 -7.00
CA ILE A 99 -6.51 -25.11 -8.16
C ILE A 99 -6.35 -25.96 -9.43
N SER A 100 -7.21 -25.73 -10.41
CA SER A 100 -7.14 -26.42 -11.70
C SER A 100 -7.24 -25.42 -12.84
N GLY A 101 -6.59 -25.73 -13.94
CA GLY A 101 -6.57 -24.89 -15.13
C GLY A 101 -6.10 -25.67 -16.34
N SER A 102 -5.74 -24.95 -17.39
CA SER A 102 -5.15 -25.51 -18.60
C SER A 102 -3.84 -24.81 -18.89
N MET A 103 -2.81 -25.60 -19.19
CA MET A 103 -1.57 -25.07 -19.76
C MET A 103 -1.74 -24.75 -21.25
N SER A 104 -0.74 -24.08 -21.80
CA SER A 104 -0.59 -23.89 -23.25
C SER A 104 -0.72 -25.23 -23.98
N GLY A 105 -1.58 -25.29 -25.01
CA GLY A 105 -1.85 -26.54 -25.73
C GLY A 105 -3.05 -27.33 -25.21
N GLY A 106 -3.80 -26.82 -24.23
CA GLY A 106 -5.05 -27.45 -23.77
C GLY A 106 -4.85 -28.59 -22.77
N LEU A 107 -3.62 -28.78 -22.28
CA LEU A 107 -3.31 -29.83 -21.30
C LEU A 107 -3.93 -29.49 -19.94
N PRO A 108 -4.67 -30.41 -19.32
CA PRO A 108 -5.22 -30.21 -18.00
C PRO A 108 -4.08 -30.06 -16.99
N PHE A 109 -4.22 -29.09 -16.10
CA PHE A 109 -3.24 -28.78 -15.07
C PHE A 109 -3.94 -28.69 -13.72
N SER A 110 -3.35 -29.33 -12.71
CA SER A 110 -3.82 -29.24 -11.34
C SER A 110 -2.67 -28.93 -10.40
N TRP A 111 -2.95 -28.15 -9.36
CA TRP A 111 -1.98 -27.86 -8.31
C TRP A 111 -2.66 -27.87 -6.95
N GLN A 112 -1.91 -28.29 -5.94
CA GLN A 112 -2.36 -28.33 -4.56
C GLN A 112 -1.39 -27.54 -3.69
N PHE A 113 -1.88 -26.50 -3.02
CA PHE A 113 -1.16 -25.78 -1.98
C PHE A 113 -1.43 -26.44 -0.64
N HIS A 114 -0.39 -26.86 0.08
CA HIS A 114 -0.50 -27.50 1.39
C HIS A 114 -0.23 -26.45 2.47
N CYS A 115 -1.27 -25.71 2.83
CA CYS A 115 -1.15 -24.59 3.74
C CYS A 115 -1.24 -25.01 5.21
N THR A 116 -0.45 -24.36 6.05
CA THR A 116 -0.49 -24.50 7.51
C THR A 116 -0.88 -23.17 8.15
N PRO A 117 -1.41 -23.16 9.39
CA PRO A 117 -1.71 -21.92 10.07
C PRO A 117 -0.47 -21.02 10.17
N ALA A 118 -0.60 -19.78 9.72
CA ALA A 118 0.49 -18.81 9.75
C ALA A 118 0.76 -18.37 11.20
N PRO A 119 2.04 -18.16 11.56
CA PRO A 119 2.41 -17.52 12.82
C PRO A 119 1.75 -16.15 13.02
N HIS A 120 1.57 -15.75 14.29
CA HIS A 120 0.85 -14.52 14.64
C HIS A 120 1.50 -13.25 14.05
N ASP A 121 2.83 -13.20 14.01
CA ASP A 121 3.62 -12.10 13.44
C ASP A 121 3.37 -11.89 11.93
N VAL A 122 2.93 -12.93 11.22
CA VAL A 122 2.54 -12.83 9.80
C VAL A 122 1.28 -11.99 9.65
N VAL A 123 0.30 -12.11 10.56
CA VAL A 123 -0.92 -11.29 10.52
C VAL A 123 -0.58 -9.82 10.75
N GLU A 124 0.31 -9.53 11.70
CA GLU A 124 0.78 -8.18 11.96
C GLU A 124 1.50 -7.60 10.73
N THR A 125 2.43 -8.36 10.16
CA THR A 125 3.31 -7.90 9.09
C THR A 125 2.60 -7.78 7.73
N HIS A 126 1.67 -8.69 7.41
CA HIS A 126 1.05 -8.79 6.09
C HIS A 126 -0.36 -8.17 6.04
N LEU A 127 -0.97 -7.84 7.18
CA LEU A 127 -2.31 -7.30 7.22
C LEU A 127 -2.42 -6.07 8.13
N MET A 128 -2.22 -6.23 9.44
CA MET A 128 -2.52 -5.15 10.40
C MET A 128 -1.65 -3.91 10.21
N GLY A 129 -0.32 -4.06 10.15
CA GLY A 129 0.62 -2.96 9.99
C GLY A 129 0.37 -2.15 8.70
N PRO A 130 0.28 -2.81 7.53
CA PRO A 130 -0.09 -2.15 6.28
C PRO A 130 -1.47 -1.48 6.32
N LEU A 131 -2.49 -2.13 6.91
CA LEU A 131 -3.83 -1.56 7.03
C LEU A 131 -3.85 -0.27 7.87
N LEU A 132 -3.19 -0.29 9.03
CA LEU A 132 -3.09 0.88 9.91
C LEU A 132 -2.36 2.03 9.22
N SER A 133 -1.30 1.72 8.48
CA SER A 133 -0.53 2.72 7.71
C SER A 133 -1.35 3.30 6.55
N CYS A 134 -2.12 2.47 5.83
CA CYS A 134 -3.05 2.93 4.80
C CYS A 134 -4.16 3.80 5.41
N LEU A 135 -4.73 3.41 6.55
CA LEU A 135 -5.74 4.19 7.26
C LEU A 135 -5.20 5.56 7.67
N HIS A 136 -3.98 5.61 8.20
CA HIS A 136 -3.31 6.86 8.55
C HIS A 136 -3.14 7.76 7.32
N GLU A 137 -2.65 7.21 6.20
CA GLU A 137 -2.48 7.96 4.96
C GLU A 137 -3.81 8.48 4.40
N LEU A 138 -4.88 7.67 4.41
CA LEU A 138 -6.22 8.11 4.03
C LEU A 138 -6.76 9.23 4.92
N CYS A 139 -6.48 9.18 6.23
CA CYS A 139 -6.82 10.25 7.16
C CYS A 139 -6.07 11.56 6.84
N CYS A 140 -4.79 11.48 6.51
CA CYS A 140 -3.99 12.62 6.05
C CYS A 140 -4.56 13.21 4.76
N GLN A 141 -4.78 12.39 3.73
CA GLN A 141 -5.35 12.84 2.45
C GLN A 141 -6.72 13.49 2.62
N ARG A 142 -7.58 12.93 3.48
CA ARG A 142 -8.88 13.55 3.81
C ARG A 142 -8.70 14.95 4.40
N ARG A 143 -7.79 15.11 5.36
CA ARG A 143 -7.50 16.42 5.97
C ARG A 143 -7.01 17.42 4.93
N ASP A 144 -6.09 16.99 4.07
CA ASP A 144 -5.47 17.86 3.06
C ASP A 144 -6.50 18.28 1.99
N LEU A 145 -7.38 17.36 1.57
CA LEU A 145 -8.52 17.66 0.69
C LEU A 145 -9.49 18.66 1.32
N LEU A 146 -9.80 18.53 2.61
CA LEU A 146 -10.63 19.51 3.32
C LEU A 146 -9.99 20.89 3.35
N GLU A 147 -8.66 20.98 3.48
CA GLU A 147 -7.95 22.25 3.40
C GLU A 147 -8.02 22.85 1.99
N VAL A 148 -7.87 22.04 0.94
CA VAL A 148 -8.04 22.48 -0.46
C VAL A 148 -9.45 23.03 -0.69
N ILE A 149 -10.49 22.33 -0.22
CA ILE A 149 -11.88 22.79 -0.32
C ILE A 149 -12.04 24.14 0.40
N ARG A 150 -11.54 24.28 1.63
CA ARG A 150 -11.61 25.56 2.37
C ARG A 150 -10.87 26.70 1.67
N LYS A 151 -9.73 26.41 1.02
CA LYS A 151 -9.00 27.38 0.19
C LYS A 151 -9.85 27.84 -1.00
N LYS A 152 -10.51 26.89 -1.68
CA LYS A 152 -11.39 27.18 -2.82
C LYS A 152 -12.65 27.96 -2.42
N GLU A 153 -13.24 27.68 -1.26
CA GLU A 153 -14.34 28.47 -0.71
C GLU A 153 -13.95 29.94 -0.48
N ARG A 154 -12.74 30.18 0.08
CA ARG A 154 -12.24 31.55 0.26
C ARG A 154 -12.02 32.26 -1.08
N GLU A 155 -11.47 31.56 -2.07
CA GLU A 155 -11.29 32.09 -3.43
C GLU A 155 -12.63 32.46 -4.07
N ILE A 156 -13.66 31.61 -3.94
CA ILE A 156 -15.02 31.90 -4.44
C ILE A 156 -15.62 33.12 -3.72
N GLN A 157 -15.41 33.23 -2.41
CA GLN A 157 -15.91 34.35 -1.63
C GLN A 157 -15.24 35.67 -2.03
N ASP A 158 -13.92 35.67 -2.24
CA ASP A 158 -13.17 36.85 -2.72
C ASP A 158 -13.72 37.34 -4.07
N TYR A 159 -14.01 36.43 -5.00
CA TYR A 159 -14.65 36.79 -6.26
C TYR A 159 -16.03 37.44 -6.07
N ARG A 160 -16.86 36.90 -5.17
CA ARG A 160 -18.18 37.48 -4.86
C ARG A 160 -18.07 38.85 -4.22
N ASP A 161 -17.15 39.02 -3.27
CA ASP A 161 -16.91 40.28 -2.57
C ASP A 161 -16.35 41.35 -3.53
N GLY A 162 -15.57 40.93 -4.53
CA GLY A 162 -15.11 41.76 -5.65
C GLY A 162 -16.19 42.08 -6.69
N GLY A 163 -17.43 41.65 -6.50
CA GLY A 163 -18.56 41.92 -7.39
C GLY A 163 -18.65 41.02 -8.62
N ALA A 164 -17.87 39.93 -8.68
CA ALA A 164 -17.96 38.98 -9.78
C ALA A 164 -19.27 38.18 -9.68
N SER A 165 -19.97 38.05 -10.81
CA SER A 165 -21.19 37.25 -10.94
C SER A 165 -20.98 36.06 -11.87
N LEU A 166 -21.54 34.90 -11.53
CA LEU A 166 -21.50 33.73 -12.38
C LEU A 166 -22.34 33.94 -13.65
N SER A 167 -21.74 33.67 -14.82
CA SER A 167 -22.47 33.63 -16.09
C SER A 167 -23.42 32.44 -16.20
N ARG A 168 -23.11 31.34 -15.50
CA ARG A 168 -23.89 30.10 -15.47
C ARG A 168 -24.23 29.74 -14.03
N ARG A 169 -25.48 29.96 -13.62
CA ARG A 169 -25.93 29.73 -12.23
C ARG A 169 -25.83 28.28 -11.77
N ASN A 170 -25.90 27.31 -12.67
CA ASN A 170 -25.79 25.88 -12.33
C ASN A 170 -24.36 25.46 -11.92
N LEU A 171 -23.36 26.32 -12.08
CA LEU A 171 -21.99 26.08 -11.58
C LEU A 171 -21.81 26.54 -10.13
N GLU A 172 -22.81 27.23 -9.57
CA GLU A 172 -22.76 27.68 -8.19
C GLU A 172 -22.79 26.48 -7.23
N THR A 173 -21.77 26.38 -6.39
CA THR A 173 -21.70 25.39 -5.32
C THR A 173 -22.16 26.01 -4.00
N ALA A 174 -22.88 25.22 -3.20
CA ALA A 174 -23.18 25.60 -1.83
C ALA A 174 -21.90 25.53 -0.96
N PRO A 175 -21.77 26.39 0.08
CA PRO A 175 -20.63 26.34 0.98
C PRO A 175 -20.44 24.96 1.60
N PHE A 176 -19.23 24.43 1.52
CA PHE A 176 -18.94 23.11 2.05
C PHE A 176 -19.13 23.02 3.57
N GLN A 177 -19.93 22.04 4.02
CA GLN A 177 -20.17 21.76 5.45
C GLN A 177 -19.64 20.37 5.83
N GLU A 178 -18.50 20.34 6.51
CA GLU A 178 -17.81 19.10 6.87
C GLU A 178 -18.63 18.15 7.74
N LYS A 179 -19.28 18.67 8.80
CA LYS A 179 -20.09 17.83 9.71
C LYS A 179 -21.24 17.15 9.00
N THR A 180 -21.93 17.90 8.15
CA THR A 180 -23.06 17.40 7.35
C THR A 180 -22.59 16.34 6.36
N PHE A 181 -21.45 16.58 5.68
CA PHE A 181 -20.83 15.62 4.78
C PHE A 181 -20.43 14.31 5.49
N CYS A 182 -19.82 14.39 6.67
CA CYS A 182 -19.45 13.19 7.43
C CYS A 182 -20.69 12.41 7.90
N THR A 183 -21.71 13.12 8.39
CA THR A 183 -22.94 12.49 8.89
C THR A 183 -23.71 11.80 7.76
N SER A 184 -23.84 12.44 6.60
CA SER A 184 -24.51 11.85 5.44
C SER A 184 -23.76 10.64 4.87
N SER A 185 -22.43 10.65 4.93
CA SER A 185 -21.60 9.52 4.50
C SER A 185 -21.87 8.26 5.34
N VAL A 186 -21.96 8.38 6.66
CA VAL A 186 -22.24 7.24 7.56
C VAL A 186 -23.67 6.73 7.39
N ALA A 187 -24.62 7.60 7.06
CA ALA A 187 -26.01 7.21 6.80
C ALA A 187 -26.25 6.69 5.37
N SER A 188 -25.20 6.54 4.55
CA SER A 188 -25.34 6.14 3.14
C SER A 188 -25.36 4.63 2.97
N GLN A 189 -26.03 4.15 1.92
CA GLN A 189 -25.99 2.75 1.49
C GLN A 189 -24.55 2.24 1.30
N ARG A 190 -23.66 3.11 0.80
CA ARG A 190 -22.25 2.79 0.63
C ARG A 190 -21.56 2.41 1.95
N PHE A 191 -21.93 3.07 3.06
CA PHE A 191 -21.38 2.75 4.36
C PHE A 191 -21.90 1.38 4.84
N GLU A 192 -23.19 1.10 4.66
CA GLU A 192 -23.76 -0.21 4.98
C GLU A 192 -23.09 -1.34 4.19
N ASP A 193 -22.92 -1.15 2.87
CA ASP A 193 -22.25 -2.13 1.99
C ASP A 193 -20.80 -2.39 2.44
N CYS A 194 -20.12 -1.36 2.95
CA CYS A 194 -18.77 -1.47 3.50
C CYS A 194 -18.75 -2.33 4.77
N VAL A 195 -19.70 -2.10 5.69
CA VAL A 195 -19.81 -2.86 6.95
C VAL A 195 -20.18 -4.32 6.69
N GLN A 196 -21.06 -4.59 5.72
CA GLN A 196 -21.46 -5.95 5.35
C GLN A 196 -20.37 -6.73 4.60
N SER A 197 -19.40 -6.03 3.99
CA SER A 197 -18.37 -6.66 3.16
C SER A 197 -17.03 -5.95 3.30
N PRO A 198 -16.42 -5.95 4.49
CA PRO A 198 -15.19 -5.18 4.77
C PRO A 198 -14.01 -5.62 3.91
N HIS A 199 -13.94 -6.90 3.54
CA HIS A 199 -12.90 -7.46 2.67
C HIS A 199 -12.85 -6.79 1.28
N LYS A 200 -13.93 -6.16 0.80
CA LYS A 200 -13.93 -5.44 -0.49
C LYS A 200 -12.96 -4.26 -0.52
N VAL A 201 -12.61 -3.69 0.63
CA VAL A 201 -11.58 -2.63 0.69
C VAL A 201 -10.24 -3.19 0.20
N LEU A 202 -9.94 -4.43 0.56
CA LEU A 202 -8.74 -5.16 0.16
C LEU A 202 -8.82 -5.73 -1.26
N THR A 203 -9.82 -5.36 -2.05
CA THR A 203 -9.87 -5.70 -3.48
C THR A 203 -10.11 -4.47 -4.34
N ASN A 204 -10.23 -3.29 -3.73
CA ASN A 204 -10.35 -2.02 -4.44
C ASN A 204 -8.99 -1.63 -5.03
N ASP A 205 -8.95 -1.29 -6.32
CA ASP A 205 -7.70 -0.98 -7.03
C ASP A 205 -6.91 0.15 -6.39
N TYR A 206 -7.58 1.23 -6.01
CA TYR A 206 -6.94 2.37 -5.35
C TYR A 206 -6.34 1.97 -4.00
N PHE A 207 -7.09 1.23 -3.18
CA PHE A 207 -6.59 0.72 -1.91
C PHE A 207 -5.42 -0.26 -2.11
N GLN A 208 -5.46 -1.13 -3.11
CA GLN A 208 -4.38 -2.06 -3.40
C GLN A 208 -3.10 -1.35 -3.84
N SER A 209 -3.21 -0.29 -4.65
CA SER A 209 -2.05 0.55 -4.98
C SER A 209 -1.45 1.20 -3.73
N LEU A 210 -2.28 1.76 -2.85
CA LEU A 210 -1.82 2.35 -1.59
C LEU A 210 -1.17 1.31 -0.67
N TYR A 211 -1.83 0.16 -0.51
CA TYR A 211 -1.31 -0.98 0.26
C TYR A 211 0.06 -1.40 -0.26
N GLN A 212 0.22 -1.53 -1.59
CA GLN A 212 1.49 -1.91 -2.19
C GLN A 212 2.59 -0.88 -1.93
N SER A 213 2.29 0.41 -2.05
CA SER A 213 3.24 1.48 -1.73
C SER A 213 3.69 1.44 -0.27
N VAL A 214 2.75 1.29 0.66
CA VAL A 214 3.01 1.18 2.10
C VAL A 214 3.84 -0.07 2.42
N ALA A 215 3.45 -1.22 1.87
CA ALA A 215 4.15 -2.48 2.12
C ALA A 215 5.59 -2.43 1.58
N THR A 216 5.77 -1.89 0.37
CA THR A 216 7.10 -1.69 -0.24
C THR A 216 7.96 -0.74 0.59
N ALA A 217 7.40 0.40 1.02
CA ALA A 217 8.11 1.34 1.88
C ALA A 217 8.51 0.72 3.23
N THR A 218 7.66 -0.14 3.80
CA THR A 218 7.94 -0.84 5.05
C THR A 218 9.13 -1.79 4.90
N VAL A 219 9.18 -2.57 3.82
CA VAL A 219 10.32 -3.46 3.52
C VAL A 219 11.60 -2.64 3.38
N ILE A 220 11.58 -1.59 2.55
CA ILE A 220 12.75 -0.72 2.32
C ILE A 220 13.23 -0.05 3.63
N LEU A 221 12.32 0.35 4.51
CA LEU A 221 12.69 0.98 5.78
C LEU A 221 13.27 -0.02 6.79
N LYS A 222 12.78 -1.27 6.80
CA LYS A 222 13.36 -2.34 7.63
C LYS A 222 14.80 -2.65 7.19
N ASP A 223 15.05 -2.71 5.88
CA ASP A 223 16.39 -2.97 5.34
C ASP A 223 17.40 -1.85 5.63
N LYS A 224 16.91 -0.62 5.87
CA LYS A 224 17.73 0.56 6.18
C LYS A 224 18.11 0.69 7.66
N VAL A 225 17.53 -0.12 8.55
CA VAL A 225 17.87 -0.13 9.98
C VAL A 225 18.85 -1.28 10.21
N PRO A 226 20.16 -1.03 10.40
CA PRO A 226 21.08 -2.10 10.81
C PRO A 226 20.63 -2.62 12.18
N ALA A 227 20.55 -3.94 12.32
CA ALA A 227 20.28 -4.61 13.59
C ALA A 227 21.21 -4.05 14.68
N GLN A 228 20.67 -3.29 15.62
CA GLN A 228 21.38 -3.00 16.86
C GLN A 228 21.44 -4.30 17.65
N HIS A 229 22.67 -4.76 17.93
CA HIS A 229 22.95 -5.95 18.73
C HIS A 229 22.14 -5.96 20.05
N PRO A 230 21.63 -7.12 20.50
CA PRO A 230 21.19 -7.28 21.88
C PRO A 230 22.45 -7.34 22.76
N GLY A 231 22.68 -6.28 23.52
CA GLY A 231 23.76 -6.19 24.51
C GLY A 231 23.50 -7.15 25.67
N GLU A 232 24.56 -7.86 26.02
CA GLU A 232 24.71 -8.80 27.12
C GLU A 232 24.27 -8.21 28.47
N GLU A 233 23.64 -9.05 29.29
CA GLU A 233 23.52 -8.84 30.72
C GLU A 233 24.92 -8.84 31.36
N SER A 234 25.29 -7.78 32.07
CA SER A 234 26.12 -7.90 33.27
C SER A 234 25.95 -6.68 34.17
N SER A 235 25.52 -6.98 35.39
CA SER A 235 25.27 -6.13 36.54
C SER A 235 26.53 -5.50 37.15
N THR A 236 26.42 -4.25 37.61
CA THR A 236 26.98 -3.82 38.90
C THR A 236 26.14 -2.68 39.52
N GLU A 237 25.73 -2.90 40.76
CA GLU A 237 25.27 -1.92 41.76
C GLU A 237 26.44 -0.93 42.07
N ASN A 238 26.32 0.30 42.57
CA ASN A 238 25.43 0.82 43.62
C ASN A 238 25.51 2.37 43.74
N GLU A 239 24.42 2.95 44.24
CA GLU A 239 24.22 4.17 45.08
C GLU A 239 24.83 5.56 44.81
N GLY A 240 23.94 6.58 44.87
CA GLY A 240 24.25 7.98 45.18
C GLY A 240 23.11 8.95 44.83
N ARG A 241 22.29 9.34 45.81
CA ARG A 241 21.19 10.34 45.68
C ARG A 241 21.73 11.75 45.39
N ASP A 242 21.01 12.51 44.55
CA ASP A 242 20.48 13.85 44.89
C ASP A 242 19.60 14.42 43.74
N VAL A 243 18.46 15.01 44.11
CA VAL A 243 17.48 15.76 43.27
C VAL A 243 17.43 17.16 43.89
N PRO A 244 17.42 18.33 43.19
CA PRO A 244 16.41 18.77 42.19
C PRO A 244 16.96 19.85 41.17
N PRO A 245 16.16 20.74 40.53
CA PRO A 245 14.80 20.67 39.96
C PRO A 245 14.75 20.98 38.43
N PHE A 246 13.55 20.80 37.87
CA PHE A 246 13.01 21.28 36.58
C PHE A 246 13.75 22.43 35.85
N SER A 247 14.06 22.19 34.57
CA SER A 247 14.25 23.23 33.54
C SER A 247 13.73 22.70 32.19
N SER A 248 12.75 23.42 31.65
CA SER A 248 12.17 23.26 30.33
C SER A 248 13.13 23.72 29.23
N SER A 249 13.43 22.89 28.22
CA SER A 249 13.65 23.36 26.84
C SER A 249 13.86 22.21 25.85
N LEU A 250 13.08 22.22 24.77
CA LEU A 250 13.24 21.43 23.55
C LEU A 250 14.52 21.86 22.79
N PRO A 251 15.30 20.96 22.17
CA PRO A 251 16.26 21.33 21.15
C PRO A 251 15.63 21.22 19.75
N GLY A 252 15.38 22.38 19.14
CA GLY A 252 15.08 22.51 17.72
C GLY A 252 16.29 22.13 16.87
N LYS A 253 16.08 21.26 15.88
CA LYS A 253 17.06 20.98 14.82
C LYS A 253 17.15 22.17 13.87
N ARG A 254 18.34 22.77 13.81
CA ARG A 254 18.76 23.78 12.83
C ARG A 254 18.82 23.16 11.43
N PRO A 255 18.31 23.80 10.35
CA PRO A 255 18.56 23.35 8.99
C PRO A 255 19.99 23.70 8.54
N LEU A 256 20.57 22.83 7.70
CA LEU A 256 21.89 22.96 7.09
C LEU A 256 21.90 24.07 5.99
N PRO A 257 23.01 24.82 5.82
CA PRO A 257 23.08 26.04 5.00
C PRO A 257 23.06 25.84 3.47
N ALA A 258 23.10 24.60 2.96
CA ALA A 258 23.35 24.35 1.53
C ALA A 258 22.13 24.54 0.60
N LYS A 259 20.91 24.65 1.14
CA LYS A 259 19.68 24.80 0.31
C LYS A 259 19.26 26.24 0.06
N GLU A 260 19.66 27.18 0.91
CA GLU A 260 19.29 28.60 0.78
C GLU A 260 20.07 29.28 -0.34
N ASP A 261 21.34 28.90 -0.55
CA ASP A 261 22.18 29.47 -1.61
C ASP A 261 21.70 29.09 -3.03
N GLU A 262 21.21 27.87 -3.22
CA GLU A 262 20.61 27.45 -4.50
C GLU A 262 19.25 28.13 -4.76
N GLU A 263 18.45 28.36 -3.71
CA GLU A 263 17.16 29.04 -3.83
C GLU A 263 17.32 30.53 -4.12
N MET A 264 18.33 31.17 -3.49
CA MET A 264 18.69 32.57 -3.75
C MET A 264 19.14 32.77 -5.20
N GLY A 265 19.99 31.88 -5.73
CA GLY A 265 20.42 31.92 -7.14
C GLY A 265 19.26 31.74 -8.13
N ARG A 266 18.26 30.91 -7.81
CA ARG A 266 17.06 30.75 -8.63
C ARG A 266 16.18 32.00 -8.64
N ARG A 267 16.07 32.70 -7.51
CA ARG A 267 15.27 33.94 -7.39
C ARG A 267 15.89 35.09 -8.18
N GLU A 268 17.20 35.29 -8.08
CA GLU A 268 17.91 36.34 -8.84
C GLU A 268 17.83 36.13 -10.36
N ALA A 269 17.89 34.87 -10.81
CA ALA A 269 17.75 34.54 -12.23
C ALA A 269 16.33 34.82 -12.78
N LEU A 270 15.30 34.62 -11.95
CA LEU A 270 13.91 34.94 -12.29
C LEU A 270 13.66 36.45 -12.36
N GLU A 271 14.22 37.20 -11.41
CA GLU A 271 14.09 38.65 -11.37
C GLU A 271 14.78 39.31 -12.59
N ARG A 272 15.98 38.84 -12.96
CA ARG A 272 16.67 39.30 -14.17
C ARG A 272 15.86 39.02 -15.45
N LYS A 273 15.20 37.86 -15.56
CA LYS A 273 14.32 37.53 -16.69
C LYS A 273 13.10 38.44 -16.77
N LEU A 274 12.46 38.75 -15.65
CA LEU A 274 11.31 39.64 -15.60
C LEU A 274 11.69 41.08 -16.02
N ASP A 275 12.86 41.55 -15.61
CA ASP A 275 13.36 42.86 -16.03
C ASP A 275 13.71 42.93 -17.51
N GLU A 276 14.30 41.88 -18.08
CA GLU A 276 14.56 41.79 -19.51
C GLU A 276 13.27 41.82 -20.33
N GLU A 277 12.23 41.09 -19.91
CA GLU A 277 10.91 41.12 -20.56
C GLU A 277 10.24 42.49 -20.44
N ARG A 278 10.36 43.15 -19.29
CA ARG A 278 9.83 44.51 -19.06
C ARG A 278 10.51 45.53 -19.97
N ILE A 279 11.82 45.41 -20.17
CA ILE A 279 12.58 46.27 -21.10
C ILE A 279 12.17 45.97 -22.55
N ARG A 280 11.96 44.70 -22.91
CA ARG A 280 11.55 44.29 -24.26
C ARG A 280 10.13 44.77 -24.59
N GLY A 281 9.21 44.74 -23.62
CA GLY A 281 7.86 45.29 -23.75
C GLY A 281 7.84 46.81 -23.93
N LYS A 282 8.69 47.54 -23.17
CA LYS A 282 8.84 49.00 -23.32
C LYS A 282 9.44 49.39 -24.68
N LYS A 283 10.38 48.61 -25.22
CA LYS A 283 10.95 48.82 -26.57
C LYS A 283 9.93 48.56 -27.68
N LYS A 284 9.02 47.59 -27.51
CA LYS A 284 7.92 47.35 -28.48
C LYS A 284 6.88 48.47 -28.48
N LYS A 285 6.56 49.05 -27.32
CA LYS A 285 5.62 50.19 -27.20
C LYS A 285 6.15 51.51 -27.76
N LYS A 286 7.46 51.66 -27.91
CA LYS A 286 8.10 52.88 -28.49
C LYS A 286 8.26 52.84 -30.01
N ARG A 287 7.88 51.73 -30.66
CA ARG A 287 7.98 51.53 -32.12
C ARG A 287 6.61 51.44 -32.81
N LEU A 288 5.52 51.71 -32.10
CA LEU A 288 4.20 52.01 -32.65
C LEU A 288 3.91 53.49 -32.53
#